data_AF-A0A928YZM3-F1
#
_entry.id   AF-A0A928YZM3-F1
#
_cell.length_a   1.000
_cell.length_b   1.000
_cell.length_c   1.000
_cell.angle_alpha   90.00
_cell.angle_beta   90.00
_cell.angle_gamma   90.00
#
_symmetry.space_group_name_H-M   'P 1'
#
loop_
_entity.id
_entity.type
_entity.pdbx_description
1 polymer ?
#
loop_
_entity_poly.entity_id
_entity_poly.type
_entity_poly.pdbx_seq_one_letter_code
_entity_poly.pdbx_strand_id
1 'polypeptide(L)'
;QGQWFLSSANPGTALMKLPGLKLKPGLRFVSYLYRIGDDGTGATWAIPEQFSTTSYLEKALLTAEGRDQPPQPENALADFMDAIDGDHSPMSFVIASLLRRELLEFGKTGRFATWSQHRLINNLPTLPNWQWRTEAPKDYSPKVRVFPDGRVAVEFFSGRTVAPIAIFQHVDHYLAGQYRAKHLDRAIAIAQPMNGAVKH
;
A
#
# COMPACT_ATOMS: atom_id res chain seq x y z
N GLN A 1 25.02 2.43 -11.04
CA GLN A 1 23.96 1.93 -11.93
C GLN A 1 22.97 1.15 -11.10
N GLY A 2 21.67 1.27 -11.37
CA GLY A 2 20.66 0.54 -10.61
C GLY A 2 20.35 -0.81 -11.25
N GLN A 3 20.33 -1.86 -10.43
CA GLN A 3 19.95 -3.21 -10.80
C GLN A 3 18.96 -3.76 -9.78
N TRP A 4 18.11 -4.68 -10.22
CA TRP A 4 17.23 -5.42 -9.33
C TRP A 4 18.01 -6.47 -8.55
N PHE A 5 17.66 -6.65 -7.29
CA PHE A 5 18.16 -7.73 -6.45
C PHE A 5 17.06 -8.27 -5.53
N LEU A 6 17.21 -9.53 -5.13
CA LEU A 6 16.28 -10.16 -4.20
C LEU A 6 16.43 -9.57 -2.79
N SER A 7 15.32 -9.23 -2.15
CA SER A 7 15.33 -8.78 -0.75
C SER A 7 15.60 -9.97 0.17
N SER A 8 16.51 -9.79 1.13
CA SER A 8 16.71 -10.74 2.23
C SER A 8 15.59 -10.68 3.29
N ALA A 9 14.81 -9.59 3.31
CA ALA A 9 13.67 -9.45 4.20
C ALA A 9 12.49 -10.27 3.66
N ASN A 10 11.84 -11.03 4.55
CA ASN A 10 10.59 -11.70 4.23
C ASN A 10 9.42 -10.75 4.57
N PRO A 11 8.76 -10.10 3.58
CA PRO A 11 7.64 -9.19 3.85
C PRO A 11 6.44 -9.90 4.51
N GLY A 12 6.31 -11.22 4.35
CA GLY A 12 5.30 -12.04 5.03
C GLY A 12 5.48 -12.08 6.55
N THR A 13 6.64 -11.72 7.10
CA THR A 13 6.83 -11.62 8.56
C THR A 13 5.96 -10.53 9.19
N ALA A 14 5.59 -9.50 8.42
CA ALA A 14 4.64 -8.49 8.89
C ALA A 14 3.26 -9.11 9.15
N LEU A 15 2.80 -10.03 8.30
CA LEU A 15 1.50 -10.70 8.44
C LEU A 15 1.38 -11.48 9.74
N MET A 16 2.48 -12.08 10.23
CA MET A 16 2.49 -12.86 11.47
C MET A 16 2.07 -12.06 12.71
N LYS A 17 2.12 -10.72 12.62
CA LYS A 17 1.79 -9.81 13.73
C LYS A 17 0.46 -9.10 13.54
N LEU A 18 -0.20 -9.29 12.40
CA LEU A 18 -1.44 -8.59 12.07
C LEU A 18 -2.65 -9.39 12.54
N PRO A 19 -3.48 -8.86 13.46
CA PRO A 19 -4.63 -9.60 13.96
C PRO A 19 -5.66 -9.81 12.85
N GLY A 20 -6.23 -11.01 12.80
CA GLY A 20 -7.30 -11.37 11.85
C GLY A 20 -6.86 -11.57 10.40
N LEU A 21 -5.56 -11.46 10.08
CA LEU A 21 -5.01 -11.77 8.76
C LEU A 21 -3.96 -12.87 8.83
N LYS A 22 -3.86 -13.65 7.76
CA LYS A 22 -2.85 -14.69 7.56
C LYS A 22 -2.55 -14.84 6.07
N LEU A 23 -1.44 -15.49 5.79
CA LEU A 23 -1.16 -15.96 4.44
C LEU A 23 -1.88 -17.31 4.22
N LYS A 24 -2.42 -17.52 3.03
CA LYS A 24 -2.97 -18.82 2.63
C LYS A 24 -1.88 -19.90 2.68
N PRO A 25 -2.20 -21.15 3.07
CA PRO A 25 -1.23 -22.23 3.13
C PRO A 25 -0.53 -22.46 1.79
N GLY A 26 0.77 -22.78 1.83
CA GLY A 26 1.59 -23.09 0.65
C GLY A 26 1.93 -21.88 -0.22
N LEU A 27 1.62 -20.66 0.20
CA LEU A 27 2.03 -19.43 -0.45
C LEU A 27 3.09 -18.70 0.38
N ARG A 28 3.91 -17.89 -0.29
CA ARG A 28 4.93 -17.04 0.32
C ARG A 28 5.00 -15.69 -0.38
N PHE A 29 5.33 -14.64 0.37
CA PHE A 29 5.70 -13.36 -0.22
C PHE A 29 7.20 -13.25 -0.46
N VAL A 30 7.56 -12.70 -1.61
CA VAL A 30 8.95 -12.38 -2.00
C VAL A 30 9.00 -10.97 -2.54
N SER A 31 10.10 -10.26 -2.31
CA SER A 31 10.27 -8.91 -2.81
C SER A 31 11.59 -8.73 -3.53
N TYR A 32 11.55 -8.02 -4.65
CA TYR A 32 12.73 -7.51 -5.35
C TYR A 32 12.87 -6.03 -5.08
N LEU A 33 14.11 -5.55 -5.00
CA LEU A 33 14.45 -4.16 -4.74
C LEU A 33 15.31 -3.61 -5.87
N TYR A 34 15.10 -2.35 -6.21
CA TYR A 34 15.91 -1.60 -7.16
C TYR A 34 16.43 -0.35 -6.46
N ARG A 35 17.72 -0.03 -6.62
CA ARG A 35 18.38 1.11 -5.96
C ARG A 35 19.17 1.94 -6.94
N ILE A 36 19.02 3.26 -6.89
CA ILE A 36 19.76 4.22 -7.72
C ILE A 36 19.99 5.52 -6.95
N GLY A 37 21.23 5.74 -6.49
CA GLY A 37 21.52 6.85 -5.58
C GLY A 37 20.70 6.73 -4.30
N ASP A 38 20.02 7.81 -3.91
CA ASP A 38 19.12 7.85 -2.74
C ASP A 38 17.70 7.35 -3.04
N ASP A 39 17.40 7.12 -4.32
CA ASP A 39 16.11 6.62 -4.76
C ASP A 39 16.07 5.09 -4.80
N GLY A 40 14.89 4.54 -4.56
CA GLY A 40 14.68 3.10 -4.58
C GLY A 40 13.23 2.75 -4.83
N THR A 41 12.98 1.59 -5.44
CA THR A 41 11.65 1.00 -5.57
C THR A 41 11.70 -0.48 -5.22
N GLY A 42 10.53 -1.11 -5.09
CA GLY A 42 10.39 -2.53 -4.83
C GLY A 42 9.18 -3.11 -5.54
N ALA A 43 9.20 -4.43 -5.71
CA ALA A 43 8.09 -5.21 -6.22
C ALA A 43 7.90 -6.44 -5.33
N THR A 44 6.70 -6.60 -4.79
CA THR A 44 6.33 -7.73 -3.91
C THR A 44 5.39 -8.66 -4.66
N TRP A 45 5.69 -9.94 -4.63
CA TRP A 45 4.92 -11.00 -5.28
C TRP A 45 4.47 -12.04 -4.26
N ALA A 46 3.34 -12.69 -4.56
CA ALA A 46 2.95 -13.91 -3.88
C ALA A 46 3.17 -15.10 -4.82
N ILE A 47 3.85 -16.13 -4.32
CA ILE A 47 4.22 -17.32 -5.10
C ILE A 47 3.94 -18.58 -4.30
N PRO A 48 3.71 -19.74 -4.96
CA PRO A 48 3.70 -21.03 -4.26
C PRO A 48 5.07 -21.32 -3.65
N GLU A 49 5.08 -21.90 -2.45
CA GLU A 49 6.28 -22.09 -1.65
C GLU A 49 7.34 -22.94 -2.36
N GLN A 50 6.94 -23.92 -3.17
CA GLN A 50 7.88 -24.74 -3.95
C GLN A 50 8.69 -23.95 -5.00
N PHE A 51 8.23 -22.75 -5.41
CA PHE A 51 8.93 -21.86 -6.33
C PHE A 51 9.71 -20.75 -5.61
N SER A 52 9.79 -20.80 -4.27
CA SER A 52 10.44 -19.76 -3.45
C SER A 52 11.91 -20.02 -3.14
N THR A 53 12.54 -21.03 -3.77
CA THR A 53 13.97 -21.29 -3.60
C THR A 53 14.80 -20.19 -4.27
N THR A 54 16.02 -19.98 -3.76
CA THR A 54 16.94 -18.97 -4.30
C THR A 54 17.16 -19.12 -5.80
N SER A 55 17.29 -20.34 -6.31
CA SER A 55 17.51 -20.58 -7.75
C SER A 55 16.34 -20.11 -8.63
N TYR A 56 15.09 -20.37 -8.23
CA TYR A 56 13.91 -19.87 -8.94
C TYR A 56 13.82 -18.34 -8.88
N LEU A 57 14.08 -17.77 -7.71
CA LEU A 57 13.97 -16.32 -7.50
C LEU A 57 15.09 -15.54 -8.22
N GLU A 58 16.30 -16.07 -8.27
CA GLU A 58 17.42 -15.47 -9.02
C GLU A 58 17.20 -15.57 -10.53
N LYS A 59 16.63 -16.67 -11.03
CA LYS A 59 16.27 -16.80 -12.45
C LYS A 59 15.32 -15.69 -12.91
N ALA A 60 14.41 -15.24 -12.05
CA ALA A 60 13.50 -14.14 -12.37
C ALA A 60 14.23 -12.79 -12.54
N LEU A 61 15.41 -12.59 -11.96
CA LEU A 61 16.20 -11.36 -12.17
C LEU A 61 16.60 -11.19 -13.64
N LEU A 62 16.70 -12.30 -14.39
CA LEU A 62 17.01 -12.29 -15.82
C LEU A 62 15.87 -11.75 -16.68
N THR A 63 14.65 -11.69 -16.15
CA THR A 63 13.47 -11.15 -16.88
C THR A 63 13.27 -9.66 -16.65
N ALA A 64 14.10 -9.03 -15.81
CA ALA A 64 13.92 -7.65 -15.43
C ALA A 64 14.59 -6.70 -16.43
N GLU A 65 13.87 -5.64 -16.82
CA GLU A 65 14.37 -4.64 -17.75
C GLU A 65 14.21 -3.23 -17.16
N GLY A 66 15.34 -2.64 -16.76
CA GLY A 66 15.34 -1.32 -16.13
C GLY A 66 14.51 -1.28 -14.84
N ARG A 67 14.07 -0.08 -14.44
CA ARG A 67 13.31 0.12 -13.20
C ARG A 67 11.82 -0.23 -13.33
N ASP A 68 11.23 0.01 -14.50
CA ASP A 68 9.77 -0.06 -14.67
C ASP A 68 9.25 -1.45 -15.04
N GLN A 69 10.16 -2.40 -15.30
CA GLN A 69 9.85 -3.81 -15.49
C GLN A 69 10.54 -4.64 -14.41
N PRO A 70 9.88 -4.84 -13.25
CA PRO A 70 10.45 -5.62 -12.16
C PRO A 70 10.59 -7.10 -12.54
N PRO A 71 11.50 -7.85 -11.88
CA PRO A 71 11.56 -9.30 -11.96
C PRO A 71 10.20 -9.92 -11.68
N GLN A 72 9.79 -10.89 -12.48
CA GLN A 72 8.54 -11.63 -12.28
C GLN A 72 8.84 -13.11 -12.02
N PRO A 73 8.68 -13.58 -10.77
CA PRO A 73 8.83 -14.99 -10.45
C PRO A 73 7.87 -15.89 -11.21
N GLU A 74 8.32 -17.12 -11.45
CA GLU A 74 7.47 -18.18 -11.99
C GLU A 74 6.28 -18.44 -11.06
N ASN A 75 5.10 -18.65 -11.65
CA ASN A 75 3.86 -18.90 -10.91
C ASN A 75 3.45 -17.82 -9.89
N ALA A 76 3.96 -16.58 -10.01
CA ALA A 76 3.45 -15.47 -9.22
C ALA A 76 1.96 -15.24 -9.46
N LEU A 77 1.21 -15.02 -8.37
CA LEU A 77 -0.17 -14.58 -8.45
C LEU A 77 -0.23 -13.19 -9.11
N ALA A 78 -1.34 -12.93 -9.81
CA ALA A 78 -1.55 -11.65 -10.50
C ALA A 78 -1.60 -10.45 -9.53
N ASP A 79 -2.17 -10.64 -8.34
CA ASP A 79 -2.11 -9.67 -7.24
C ASP A 79 -1.72 -10.39 -5.94
N PHE A 80 -0.72 -9.88 -5.21
CA PHE A 80 -0.26 -10.51 -3.98
C PHE A 80 -1.34 -10.56 -2.88
N MET A 81 -2.35 -9.69 -2.93
CA MET A 81 -3.48 -9.72 -1.99
C MET A 81 -4.35 -10.97 -2.18
N ASP A 82 -4.28 -11.65 -3.33
CA ASP A 82 -4.97 -12.92 -3.53
C ASP A 82 -4.40 -14.05 -2.65
N ALA A 83 -3.21 -13.88 -2.08
CA ALA A 83 -2.62 -14.81 -1.12
C ALA A 83 -3.07 -14.57 0.33
N ILE A 84 -3.77 -13.46 0.60
CA ILE A 84 -4.23 -13.12 1.95
C ILE A 84 -5.55 -13.85 2.25
N ASP A 85 -5.64 -14.34 3.47
CA ASP A 85 -6.86 -14.88 4.10
C ASP A 85 -6.98 -14.31 5.51
N GLY A 86 -8.11 -14.56 6.19
CA GLY A 86 -8.36 -13.94 7.49
C GLY A 86 -9.64 -14.41 8.17
N ASP A 87 -10.00 -13.73 9.26
CA ASP A 87 -11.19 -14.04 10.05
C ASP A 87 -12.47 -13.38 9.55
N HIS A 88 -12.36 -12.58 8.47
CA HIS A 88 -13.44 -11.79 7.87
C HIS A 88 -14.15 -10.83 8.84
N SER A 89 -13.51 -10.45 9.95
CA SER A 89 -13.98 -9.39 10.82
C SER A 89 -13.88 -8.03 10.12
N PRO A 90 -14.73 -7.03 10.45
CA PRO A 90 -14.60 -5.68 9.92
C PRO A 90 -13.19 -5.09 10.07
N MET A 91 -12.51 -5.38 11.20
CA MET A 91 -11.16 -4.90 11.47
C MET A 91 -10.12 -5.55 10.54
N SER A 92 -10.26 -6.84 10.22
CA SER A 92 -9.33 -7.51 9.29
C SER A 92 -9.31 -6.83 7.90
N PHE A 93 -10.44 -6.30 7.44
CA PHE A 93 -10.51 -5.55 6.18
C PHE A 93 -9.80 -4.19 6.26
N VAL A 94 -9.91 -3.48 7.39
CA VAL A 94 -9.12 -2.25 7.62
C VAL A 94 -7.63 -2.55 7.61
N ILE A 95 -7.23 -3.63 8.28
CA ILE A 95 -5.82 -4.03 8.32
C ILE A 95 -5.33 -4.44 6.92
N ALA A 96 -6.14 -5.15 6.14
CA ALA A 96 -5.79 -5.54 4.77
C ALA A 96 -5.62 -4.32 3.86
N SER A 97 -6.47 -3.31 4.05
CA SER A 97 -6.41 -2.03 3.34
C SER A 97 -5.08 -1.30 3.58
N LEU A 98 -4.64 -1.24 4.84
CA LEU A 98 -3.35 -0.64 5.21
C LEU A 98 -2.17 -1.49 4.73
N LEU A 99 -2.22 -2.81 4.96
CA LEU A 99 -1.19 -3.76 4.53
C LEU A 99 -0.88 -3.63 3.04
N ARG A 100 -1.92 -3.52 2.18
CA ARG A 100 -1.70 -3.35 0.74
C ARG A 100 -0.82 -2.12 0.45
N ARG A 101 -1.12 -1.00 1.10
CA ARG A 101 -0.38 0.25 0.91
C ARG A 101 1.05 0.14 1.43
N GLU A 102 1.25 -0.50 2.58
CA GLU A 102 2.59 -0.81 3.11
C GLU A 102 3.40 -1.71 2.17
N LEU A 103 2.81 -2.79 1.63
CA LEU A 103 3.50 -3.71 0.72
C LEU A 103 3.81 -3.08 -0.66
N LEU A 104 2.95 -2.18 -1.14
CA LEU A 104 3.20 -1.39 -2.35
C LEU A 104 4.26 -0.29 -2.14
N GLU A 105 4.46 0.15 -0.90
CA GLU A 105 5.51 1.10 -0.52
C GLU A 105 6.82 0.38 -0.18
N PHE A 106 6.78 -0.93 0.08
CA PHE A 106 7.96 -1.70 0.46
C PHE A 106 9.08 -1.57 -0.57
N GLY A 107 10.23 -1.08 -0.10
CA GLY A 107 11.38 -0.83 -0.94
C GLY A 107 11.38 0.52 -1.66
N LYS A 108 10.33 1.34 -1.56
CA LYS A 108 10.31 2.70 -2.12
C LYS A 108 11.03 3.68 -1.20
N THR A 109 11.95 4.46 -1.76
CA THR A 109 12.69 5.53 -1.07
C THR A 109 12.86 6.75 -1.99
N GLY A 110 13.26 7.88 -1.39
CA GLY A 110 13.49 9.12 -2.15
C GLY A 110 12.24 9.60 -2.86
N ARG A 111 12.35 9.95 -4.15
CA ARG A 111 11.23 10.49 -4.93
C ARG A 111 10.16 9.45 -5.29
N PHE A 112 10.45 8.16 -5.13
CA PHE A 112 9.49 7.09 -5.40
C PHE A 112 8.61 6.78 -4.18
N ALA A 113 9.03 7.19 -2.99
CA ALA A 113 8.23 7.05 -1.78
C ALA A 113 7.00 7.97 -1.85
N THR A 114 5.83 7.38 -1.58
CA THR A 114 4.53 8.07 -1.62
C THR A 114 3.81 7.85 -0.30
N TRP A 115 3.37 6.63 -0.03
CA TRP A 115 2.58 6.27 1.14
C TRP A 115 3.30 6.54 2.46
N SER A 116 4.62 6.40 2.52
CA SER A 116 5.43 6.70 3.72
C SER A 116 5.34 8.16 4.17
N GLN A 117 4.91 9.07 3.28
CA GLN A 117 4.67 10.49 3.57
C GLN A 117 3.24 10.76 4.07
N HIS A 118 2.39 9.74 4.14
CA HIS A 118 1.01 9.83 4.64
C HIS A 118 0.96 9.48 6.13
N ARG A 119 0.04 10.12 6.85
CA ARG A 119 -0.33 9.78 8.22
C ARG A 119 -1.83 9.58 8.28
N LEU A 120 -2.28 8.51 8.91
CA LEU A 120 -3.70 8.29 9.16
C LEU A 120 -4.23 9.43 10.02
N ILE A 121 -5.41 9.94 9.68
CA ILE A 121 -6.07 11.01 10.43
C ILE A 121 -7.47 10.56 10.85
N ASN A 122 -7.86 10.94 12.05
CA ASN A 122 -9.22 10.82 12.58
C ASN A 122 -9.86 12.19 12.84
N ASN A 123 -9.11 13.27 12.60
CA ASN A 123 -9.56 14.65 12.66
C ASN A 123 -8.87 15.48 11.56
N LEU A 124 -9.48 16.61 11.20
CA LEU A 124 -8.85 17.56 10.30
C LEU A 124 -7.56 18.11 10.93
N PRO A 125 -6.41 18.09 10.24
CA PRO A 125 -5.19 18.71 10.76
C PRO A 125 -5.35 20.23 10.83
N THR A 126 -4.79 20.83 11.88
CA THR A 126 -4.79 22.27 12.15
C THR A 126 -3.85 23.00 11.18
N LEU A 127 -4.26 23.12 9.93
CA LEU A 127 -3.60 23.93 8.91
C LEU A 127 -4.55 25.03 8.45
N PRO A 128 -4.03 26.25 8.23
CA PRO A 128 -4.88 27.43 8.21
C PRO A 128 -5.81 27.51 6.99
N ASN A 129 -5.43 26.97 5.83
CA ASN A 129 -6.14 27.19 4.57
C ASN A 129 -6.28 25.91 3.73
N TRP A 130 -7.35 25.14 3.92
CA TRP A 130 -7.68 23.99 3.09
C TRP A 130 -8.47 24.39 1.85
N GLN A 131 -7.93 24.11 0.66
CA GLN A 131 -8.69 24.18 -0.58
C GLN A 131 -9.35 22.83 -0.84
N TRP A 132 -10.66 22.76 -0.58
CA TRP A 132 -11.46 21.56 -0.78
C TRP A 132 -11.80 21.34 -2.26
N ARG A 133 -11.68 20.09 -2.72
CA ARG A 133 -12.09 19.64 -4.05
C ARG A 133 -13.51 19.06 -4.07
N THR A 134 -14.03 18.74 -2.88
CA THR A 134 -15.37 18.21 -2.60
C THR A 134 -15.90 18.85 -1.33
N GLU A 135 -17.14 18.56 -0.91
CA GLU A 135 -17.57 18.92 0.44
C GLU A 135 -16.61 18.33 1.48
N ALA A 136 -16.29 19.09 2.52
CA ALA A 136 -15.43 18.63 3.61
C ALA A 136 -16.13 17.50 4.39
N PRO A 137 -15.46 16.37 4.64
CA PRO A 137 -16.00 15.31 5.48
C PRO A 137 -16.36 15.85 6.88
N LYS A 138 -17.55 15.48 7.36
CA LYS A 138 -17.97 15.78 8.74
C LYS A 138 -17.33 14.84 9.76
N ASP A 139 -16.88 13.68 9.30
CA ASP A 139 -16.30 12.62 10.12
C ASP A 139 -15.14 11.92 9.38
N TYR A 140 -13.94 12.03 9.97
CA TYR A 140 -12.69 11.46 9.46
C TYR A 140 -12.36 10.10 10.10
N SER A 141 -13.18 9.60 11.03
CA SER A 141 -12.97 8.28 11.61
C SER A 141 -13.04 7.19 10.53
N PRO A 142 -12.24 6.11 10.67
CA PRO A 142 -12.31 4.98 9.75
C PRO A 142 -13.66 4.29 9.87
N LYS A 143 -14.26 3.94 8.74
CA LYS A 143 -15.59 3.33 8.65
C LYS A 143 -15.48 2.00 7.93
N VAL A 144 -16.22 1.02 8.42
CA VAL A 144 -16.39 -0.27 7.73
C VAL A 144 -17.87 -0.54 7.55
N ARG A 145 -18.27 -0.81 6.32
CA ARG A 145 -19.62 -1.22 5.98
C ARG A 145 -19.61 -2.64 5.45
N VAL A 146 -20.26 -3.54 6.16
CA VAL A 146 -20.53 -4.91 5.70
C VAL A 146 -21.92 -4.92 5.06
N PHE A 147 -22.02 -5.43 3.84
CA PHE A 147 -23.28 -5.52 3.10
C PHE A 147 -23.94 -6.89 3.32
N PRO A 148 -25.28 -7.02 3.13
CA PRO A 148 -25.98 -8.29 3.31
C PRO A 148 -25.48 -9.44 2.41
N ASP A 149 -24.88 -9.12 1.27
CA ASP A 149 -24.30 -10.09 0.33
C ASP A 149 -22.85 -10.48 0.66
N GLY A 150 -22.33 -10.06 1.83
CA GLY A 150 -20.98 -10.34 2.29
C GLY A 150 -19.89 -9.45 1.70
N ARG A 151 -20.21 -8.51 0.80
CA ARG A 151 -19.26 -7.49 0.38
C ARG A 151 -18.90 -6.57 1.55
N VAL A 152 -17.71 -5.98 1.51
CA VAL A 152 -17.24 -5.02 2.51
C VAL A 152 -16.70 -3.76 1.85
N ALA A 153 -17.02 -2.59 2.40
CA ALA A 153 -16.38 -1.34 2.05
C ALA A 153 -15.66 -0.77 3.27
N VAL A 154 -14.40 -0.36 3.08
CA VAL A 154 -13.60 0.35 4.08
C VAL A 154 -13.38 1.77 3.59
N GLU A 155 -13.64 2.75 4.43
CA GLU A 155 -13.30 4.15 4.21
C GLU A 155 -12.38 4.64 5.34
N PHE A 156 -11.31 5.34 4.99
CA PHE A 156 -10.50 6.07 5.95
C PHE A 156 -9.80 7.26 5.29
N PHE A 157 -9.14 8.09 6.09
CA PHE A 157 -8.48 9.29 5.62
C PHE A 157 -7.01 9.31 6.01
N SER A 158 -6.19 9.94 5.17
CA SER A 158 -4.81 10.24 5.50
C SER A 158 -4.44 11.67 5.12
N GLY A 159 -3.48 12.25 5.84
CA GLY A 159 -2.84 13.50 5.50
C GLY A 159 -1.43 13.25 4.99
N ARG A 160 -1.10 13.75 3.81
CA ARG A 160 0.29 13.81 3.34
C ARG A 160 1.02 14.94 4.06
N THR A 161 2.13 14.64 4.72
CA THR A 161 2.86 15.60 5.57
C THR A 161 3.97 16.36 4.84
N VAL A 162 4.24 16.02 3.59
CA VAL A 162 5.24 16.65 2.72
C VAL A 162 4.54 17.36 1.56
N ALA A 163 5.10 18.48 1.11
CA ALA A 163 4.51 19.30 0.06
C ALA A 163 4.27 18.53 -1.27
N PRO A 164 3.16 18.81 -1.98
CA PRO A 164 1.96 19.48 -1.47
C PRO A 164 1.30 18.69 -0.34
N ILE A 165 1.07 19.37 0.79
CA ILE A 165 0.32 18.84 1.92
C ILE A 165 -1.14 18.71 1.49
N ALA A 166 -1.72 17.53 1.65
CA ALA A 166 -3.03 17.22 1.13
C ALA A 166 -3.74 16.18 2.01
N ILE A 167 -5.07 16.21 2.01
CA ILE A 167 -5.91 15.20 2.63
C ILE A 167 -6.40 14.25 1.55
N PHE A 168 -6.29 12.96 1.83
CA PHE A 168 -6.76 11.89 0.97
C PHE A 168 -7.89 11.13 1.64
N GLN A 169 -8.91 10.80 0.84
CA GLN A 169 -9.91 9.79 1.16
C GLN A 169 -9.52 8.50 0.45
N HIS A 170 -9.56 7.41 1.21
CA HIS A 170 -9.27 6.07 0.75
C HIS A 170 -10.53 5.24 0.87
N VAL A 171 -10.97 4.61 -0.22
CA VAL A 171 -12.14 3.72 -0.22
C VAL A 171 -11.80 2.40 -0.90
N ASP A 172 -11.88 1.32 -0.13
CA ASP A 172 -11.56 -0.03 -0.60
C ASP A 172 -12.81 -0.91 -0.57
N HIS A 173 -13.14 -1.52 -1.71
CA HIS A 173 -14.28 -2.42 -1.87
C HIS A 173 -13.81 -3.86 -2.05
N TYR A 174 -14.25 -4.73 -1.15
CA TYR A 174 -13.95 -6.15 -1.11
C TYR A 174 -15.16 -6.96 -1.59
N LEU A 175 -14.89 -7.97 -2.41
CA LEU A 175 -15.88 -9.01 -2.72
C LEU A 175 -16.05 -9.95 -1.51
N ALA A 176 -17.18 -10.65 -1.46
CA ALA A 176 -17.46 -11.59 -0.39
C ALA A 176 -16.32 -12.63 -0.26
N GLY A 177 -15.79 -12.77 0.96
CA GLY A 177 -14.72 -13.71 1.28
C GLY A 177 -13.34 -13.40 0.69
N GLN A 178 -13.10 -12.20 0.14
CA GLN A 178 -11.83 -11.86 -0.51
C GLN A 178 -11.15 -10.65 0.13
N TYR A 179 -9.82 -10.70 0.24
CA TYR A 179 -8.98 -9.58 0.73
C TYR A 179 -8.32 -8.75 -0.39
N ARG A 180 -8.55 -9.10 -1.65
CA ARG A 180 -8.23 -8.24 -2.78
C ARG A 180 -9.35 -7.21 -2.99
N ALA A 181 -9.01 -5.93 -2.80
CA ALA A 181 -9.95 -4.83 -2.97
C ALA A 181 -9.80 -4.10 -4.31
N LYS A 182 -10.92 -3.57 -4.80
CA LYS A 182 -10.92 -2.42 -5.70
C LYS A 182 -10.77 -1.15 -4.84
N HIS A 183 -9.65 -0.46 -4.98
CA HIS A 183 -9.30 0.73 -4.20
C HIS A 183 -9.56 2.02 -4.98
N LEU A 184 -9.89 3.08 -4.26
CA LEU A 184 -10.05 4.44 -4.77
C LEU A 184 -9.39 5.41 -3.80
N ASP A 185 -8.29 6.02 -4.23
CA ASP A 185 -7.57 7.03 -3.47
C ASP A 185 -7.78 8.40 -4.11
N ARG A 186 -8.26 9.37 -3.34
CA ARG A 186 -8.60 10.71 -3.85
C ARG A 186 -8.07 11.79 -2.94
N ALA A 187 -7.29 12.72 -3.49
CA ALA A 187 -7.01 13.98 -2.80
C ALA A 187 -8.31 14.81 -2.74
N ILE A 188 -8.80 15.07 -1.52
CA ILE A 188 -10.05 15.82 -1.27
C ILE A 188 -9.79 17.25 -0.80
N ALA A 189 -8.59 17.54 -0.29
CA ALA A 189 -8.16 18.89 0.03
C ALA A 189 -6.65 19.05 -0.18
N ILE A 190 -6.21 20.26 -0.51
CA ILE A 190 -4.79 20.64 -0.57
C ILE A 190 -4.60 21.86 0.33
N ALA A 191 -3.54 21.87 1.14
CA ALA A 191 -3.19 23.04 1.93
C ALA A 191 -2.61 24.11 1.01
N GLN A 192 -3.15 25.32 1.08
CA GLN A 192 -2.56 26.47 0.38
C GLN A 192 -1.39 27.03 1.20
N PRO A 193 -0.29 27.44 0.55
CA PRO A 193 0.71 28.26 1.21
C PRO A 193 0.04 29.49 1.81
N MET A 194 0.37 29.86 3.05
CA MET A 194 0.03 31.20 3.53
C MET A 194 0.81 32.19 2.66
N ASN A 195 0.13 32.91 1.77
CA ASN A 195 0.70 34.08 1.11
C ASN A 195 1.00 35.12 2.19
N GLY A 196 2.22 35.12 2.73
CA GLY A 196 2.54 35.91 3.91
C GLY A 196 3.98 35.85 4.38
N ALA A 197 4.97 35.86 3.48
CA ALA A 197 6.33 36.34 3.77
C ALA A 197 7.07 36.69 2.47
N VAL A 198 6.57 37.70 1.75
CA VAL A 198 7.46 38.61 1.03
C VAL A 198 7.43 39.91 1.81
N LYS A 199 8.49 40.18 2.55
CA LYS A 199 8.94 41.54 2.82
C LYS A 199 10.41 41.59 2.41
N HIS A 200 10.72 42.65 1.68
CA HIS A 200 11.95 42.97 0.94
C HIS A 200 13.26 42.63 1.65
#